data_AF-A0A846I4P1-F1
#
_entry.id   AF-A0A846I4P1-F1
#
_cell.length_a   1.000
_cell.length_b   1.000
_cell.length_c   1.000
_cell.angle_alpha   90.00
_cell.angle_beta   90.00
_cell.angle_gamma   90.00
#
_symmetry.space_group_name_H-M   'P 1'
#
loop_
_entity.id
_entity.type
_entity.pdbx_description
1 polymer ?
#
loop_
_entity_poly.entity_id
_entity_poly.type
_entity_poly.pdbx_seq_one_letter_code
_entity_poly.pdbx_strand_id
1 'polypeptide(L)' 'MKNDEVDLVVNTPTKGNDSKRDGFHIRRAAIERNLGVITSLDTLKAIVDIKSKEIKDETLYIFELSN' A
#
# COMPACT_ATOMS: atom_id res chain seq x y z
N MET A 1 13.91 2.01 19.05
CA MET A 1 13.64 2.68 17.76
C MET A 1 12.19 2.31 17.41
N LYS A 2 11.17 3.14 17.67
CA LYS A 2 11.11 4.60 17.55
C LYS A 2 11.65 4.95 16.18
N ASN A 3 10.76 5.10 15.20
CA ASN A 3 10.88 5.88 13.97
C ASN A 3 9.89 5.28 12.96
N ASP A 4 8.69 5.88 12.86
CA ASP A 4 7.74 5.68 11.76
C ASP A 4 8.37 6.15 10.43
N GLU A 5 9.46 5.51 10.03
CA GLU A 5 10.18 5.84 8.80
C GLU A 5 9.54 5.21 7.55
N VAL A 6 8.62 4.26 7.76
CA VAL A 6 8.00 3.48 6.69
C VAL A 6 6.50 3.35 6.94
N ASP A 7 5.71 3.96 6.07
CA ASP A 7 4.24 3.87 6.10
C ASP A 7 3.68 2.79 5.16
N LEU A 8 4.49 2.37 4.18
CA LEU A 8 4.06 1.51 3.08
C LEU A 8 5.19 0.60 2.57
N VAL A 9 4.86 -0.67 2.32
CA VAL A 9 5.75 -1.63 1.66
C VAL A 9 5.19 -2.01 0.29
N VAL A 10 6.00 -1.81 -0.76
CA VAL A 10 5.72 -2.32 -2.10
C VAL A 10 6.43 -3.65 -2.28
N ASN A 11 5.68 -4.72 -2.43
CA ASN A 11 6.19 -6.08 -2.56
C ASN A 11 5.99 -6.61 -3.99
N THR A 12 7.08 -6.79 -4.73
CA THR A 12 7.09 -7.39 -6.08
C THR A 12 7.80 -8.76 -6.04
N PRO A 13 7.10 -9.84 -5.65
CA PRO A 13 7.76 -11.11 -5.40
C PRO A 13 8.20 -11.76 -6.72
N THR A 14 9.48 -12.09 -6.82
CA THR A 14 10.07 -12.70 -8.04
C THR A 14 10.03 -14.23 -8.05
N LYS A 15 9.88 -14.87 -6.86
CA LYS A 15 9.72 -16.33 -6.67
C LYS A 15 9.00 -16.59 -5.33
N GLY A 16 8.11 -17.60 -5.30
CA GLY A 16 7.26 -17.92 -4.16
C GLY A 16 7.92 -18.78 -3.07
N ASN A 17 7.32 -18.73 -1.87
CA ASN A 17 7.38 -19.71 -0.77
C ASN A 17 8.73 -20.01 -0.08
N ASP A 18 9.71 -19.11 -0.14
CA ASP A 18 10.91 -19.19 0.70
C ASP A 18 10.79 -18.25 1.91
N SER A 19 10.55 -18.84 3.07
CA SER A 19 10.36 -18.13 4.35
C SER A 19 11.66 -17.65 4.99
N LYS A 20 12.83 -18.06 4.46
CA LYS A 20 14.14 -17.61 4.94
C LYS A 20 14.58 -16.30 4.28
N ARG A 21 13.88 -15.85 3.25
CA ARG A 21 14.21 -14.61 2.54
C ARG A 21 13.79 -13.41 3.35
N ASP A 22 14.62 -12.38 3.32
CA ASP A 22 14.31 -11.08 3.92
C ASP A 22 12.96 -10.54 3.43
N GLY A 23 12.64 -10.71 2.14
CA GLY A 23 11.34 -10.30 1.61
C GLY A 23 10.13 -10.95 2.30
N PHE A 24 10.25 -12.17 2.82
CA PHE A 24 9.21 -12.79 3.64
C PHE A 24 9.13 -12.13 5.02
N HIS A 25 10.26 -11.93 5.69
CA HIS A 25 10.32 -11.28 7.01
C HIS A 25 9.82 -9.82 6.96
N ILE A 26 10.20 -9.07 5.93
CA ILE A 26 9.76 -7.69 5.71
C ILE A 26 8.24 -7.63 5.52
N ARG A 27 7.67 -8.47 4.64
CA ARG A 27 6.21 -8.54 4.46
C ARG A 27 5.49 -8.89 5.76
N ARG A 28 5.98 -9.89 6.49
CA ARG A 28 5.37 -10.31 7.76
C ARG A 28 5.41 -9.16 8.77
N ALA A 29 6.56 -8.52 8.94
CA ALA A 29 6.72 -7.40 9.87
C ALA A 29 5.84 -6.20 9.50
N ALA A 30 5.64 -5.92 8.21
CA ALA A 30 4.73 -4.87 7.76
C ALA A 30 3.27 -5.16 8.15
N ILE A 31 2.80 -6.39 7.91
CA ILE A 31 1.45 -6.84 8.28
C ILE A 31 1.25 -6.79 9.80
N GLU A 32 2.21 -7.33 10.57
CA GLU A 32 2.16 -7.35 12.04
C GLU A 32 2.15 -5.93 12.66
N ARG A 33 2.64 -4.94 11.92
CA ARG A 33 2.66 -3.52 12.32
C ARG A 33 1.53 -2.68 11.73
N ASN A 34 0.56 -3.30 11.02
CA ASN A 34 -0.51 -2.60 10.31
C ASN A 34 -0.03 -1.56 9.28
N LEU A 35 1.14 -1.79 8.68
CA LEU A 35 1.61 -0.97 7.56
C LEU A 35 0.92 -1.41 6.26
N GLY A 36 0.68 -0.45 5.36
CA GLY A 36 0.12 -0.77 4.05
C GLY A 36 1.08 -1.68 3.26
N VAL A 37 0.55 -2.72 2.62
CA VAL A 37 1.34 -3.60 1.74
C VAL A 37 0.68 -3.66 0.36
N ILE A 38 1.39 -3.22 -0.67
CA ILE A 38 0.93 -3.29 -2.07
C ILE A 38 1.73 -4.36 -2.79
N THR A 39 1.02 -5.33 -3.40
CA THR A 39 1.65 -6.43 -4.13
C THR A 39 1.53 -6.33 -5.65
N SER A 40 0.83 -5.30 -6.14
CA SER A 40 0.58 -5.06 -7.56
C SER A 40 1.14 -3.70 -7.98
N LEU A 41 1.97 -3.69 -9.02
CA LEU A 41 2.46 -2.45 -9.60
C LEU A 41 1.35 -1.64 -10.26
N ASP A 42 0.31 -2.30 -10.79
CA ASP A 42 -0.83 -1.59 -11.38
C ASP A 42 -1.63 -0.84 -10.31
N THR A 43 -1.84 -1.46 -9.14
CA THR A 43 -2.47 -0.79 -7.99
C THR A 43 -1.62 0.37 -7.49
N LEU A 44 -0.31 0.19 -7.38
CA LEU A 44 0.60 1.28 -6.98
C LEU A 44 0.54 2.45 -7.98
N LYS A 45 0.56 2.14 -9.29
CA LYS A 45 0.48 3.13 -10.35
C LYS A 45 -0.83 3.93 -10.25
N ALA A 46 -1.97 3.27 -10.09
CA ALA A 46 -3.25 3.94 -9.92
C ALA A 46 -3.26 4.88 -8.70
N ILE A 47 -2.67 4.45 -7.57
CA ILE A 47 -2.55 5.29 -6.37
C ILE A 47 -1.68 6.53 -6.64
N VAL A 48 -0.55 6.38 -7.33
CA VAL A 48 0.33 7.50 -7.71
C VAL A 48 -0.37 8.44 -8.71
N ASP A 49 -1.07 7.89 -9.69
CA ASP A 49 -1.83 8.66 -10.69
C ASP A 49 -2.96 9.46 -10.03
N ILE A 50 -3.63 8.90 -9.02
CA ILE A 50 -4.67 9.60 -8.24
C ILE A 50 -4.03 10.67 -7.34
N LYS A 51 -2.93 10.35 -6.65
CA LYS A 51 -2.25 11.32 -5.76
C LYS A 51 -1.62 12.49 -6.52
N SER A 52 -1.15 12.28 -7.74
CA SER A 52 -0.55 13.33 -8.57
C SER A 52 -1.59 14.25 -9.20
N LYS A 53 -2.82 13.77 -9.37
CA LYS A 53 -3.97 14.63 -9.65
C LYS A 53 -4.35 15.28 -8.34
N GLU A 54 -4.14 16.60 -8.20
CA GLU A 54 -4.64 17.37 -7.05
C GLU A 54 -6.18 17.39 -7.09
N ILE A 55 -6.80 16.27 -6.73
CA ILE A 55 -8.25 16.16 -6.64
C ILE A 55 -8.66 17.10 -5.51
N LYS A 56 -9.22 18.25 -5.89
CA LYS A 56 -9.77 19.20 -4.95
C LYS A 56 -11.00 18.58 -4.31
N ASP A 57 -11.08 18.60 -2.99
CA ASP A 57 -12.23 18.12 -2.21
C ASP A 57 -13.55 18.74 -2.69
N GLU A 58 -13.48 19.96 -3.24
CA GLU A 58 -14.61 20.69 -3.85
C GLU A 58 -15.30 19.94 -5.01
N THR A 59 -14.64 18.94 -5.60
CA THR A 59 -15.17 18.13 -6.71
C THR A 59 -15.63 16.73 -6.28
N LEU A 60 -15.47 16.38 -5.00
CA LEU A 60 -15.82 15.07 -4.47
C LEU A 60 -17.28 15.03 -4.03
N TYR A 61 -18.15 14.58 -4.93
CA TYR A 61 -19.56 14.38 -4.62
C TYR A 61 -19.76 13.04 -3.90
N ILE A 62 -20.18 13.10 -2.63
CA ILE A 62 -20.56 11.93 -1.85
C ILE A 62 -22.05 11.66 -2.08
N PHE A 63 -22.37 10.51 -2.63
CA PHE A 63 -23.75 10.04 -2.79
C PHE A 63 -24.02 8.93 -1.77
N GLU A 64 -25.07 9.10 -0.97
CA GLU A 64 -25.58 8.03 -0.11
C GLU A 64 -26.38 7.06 -0.99
N LEU A 65 -25.88 5.81 -1.09
CA LEU A 65 -26.52 4.75 -1.88
C LEU A 65 -27.58 3.98 -1.09
N SER A 66 -27.90 4.45 0.11
CA SER A 66 -28.82 3.82 1.04
C SER A 66 -30.15 4.58 1.00
N ASN A 67 -31.22 3.89 0.66
CA ASN A 67 -32.60 4.31 0.89
C ASN A 67 -33.28 3.25 1.74
#